data_AF-A0A8C1EXB9-F1
#
_entry.id   AF-A0A8C1EXB9-F1
#
_cell.length_a   1.000
_cell.length_b   1.000
_cell.length_c   1.000
_cell.angle_alpha   90.00
_cell.angle_beta   90.00
_cell.angle_gamma   90.00
#
_symmetry.space_group_name_H-M   'P 1'
#
loop_
_entity.id
_entity.type
_entity.pdbx_description
1 polymer ?
#
loop_
_entity_poly.entity_id
_entity_poly.type
_entity_poly.pdbx_seq_one_letter_code
_entity_poly.pdbx_strand_id
1 'polypeptide(L)'
;MSLLCFRTWEHFSCVAVYEGSDRSRFHQKYLNLYSEDERRSHGFETTWGMNSLTSKLTEEQRKQLCDLLGNVELSLLYKASVHGYQASAFHQRCDRQGPTLIVAYNRSGYIFGGYTSVEYARSGQYITDKEAFLFSFQGKIPVRIKINSGHHARLDDAGVPSFGQQLYFCYNNQPVVNNSGSNAFSVNTATMYGNDTQLTECEVYKVEKSVIRKGSQVSTEEKPWRNVLWTAEQRDKLMEMIRNYKPLVTSVSCFRILMIGPVGAGKSSFFNSINSIFMSRITSKAMSGSAATSLTTQFRTYPVKDGREGKLLPFVLCDTMGLEEQSGAGLDIEDISSIFQGHVPDRYKFNPTTPFQPDEQKSSRPASLQEKIHCVVYVIDATKISLMSDKLQEKLASIRRKVNSLSIPQIVLMTKVDEACPLVEKDLQNTYASSYIKTKVQEVSSRLGVPVSCVLPVKNYSQELELELNCDVLLLTALQQMLNFADDYLDDADHVENKPK
;
A
#
# COMPACT_ATOMS: atom_id res chain seq x y z
N MET A 1 -1.55 -65.76 0.49
CA MET A 1 -0.45 -64.78 0.35
C MET A 1 -0.29 -64.49 -1.14
N SER A 2 -0.43 -63.21 -1.50
CA SER A 2 0.12 -62.56 -2.70
C SER A 2 -0.46 -62.97 -4.08
N LEU A 3 -1.64 -62.44 -4.41
CA LEU A 3 -1.93 -61.99 -5.77
C LEU A 3 -1.17 -60.67 -6.01
N LEU A 4 -0.38 -60.58 -7.07
CA LEU A 4 -0.33 -59.46 -8.04
C LEU A 4 0.93 -59.63 -8.91
N CYS A 5 0.75 -60.24 -10.07
CA CYS A 5 1.61 -59.96 -11.21
C CYS A 5 0.74 -60.16 -12.45
N PHE A 6 0.92 -59.29 -13.45
CA PHE A 6 0.08 -59.09 -14.64
C PHE A 6 -1.13 -58.19 -14.46
N ARG A 7 -0.89 -56.88 -14.64
CA ARG A 7 -1.48 -56.07 -15.74
C ARG A 7 -1.37 -54.59 -15.39
N THR A 8 -0.35 -53.90 -15.89
CA THR A 8 -0.37 -52.45 -16.16
C THR A 8 0.94 -52.03 -16.86
N TRP A 9 1.17 -52.53 -18.08
CA TRP A 9 2.27 -52.03 -18.94
C TRP A 9 1.80 -51.40 -20.26
N GLU A 10 0.48 -51.29 -20.48
CA GLU A 10 -0.05 -50.73 -21.75
C GLU A 10 -0.82 -49.41 -21.63
N HIS A 11 -0.92 -48.79 -20.44
CA HIS A 11 -1.66 -47.52 -20.29
C HIS A 11 -0.80 -46.25 -20.23
N PHE A 12 0.53 -46.35 -20.23
CA PHE A 12 1.42 -45.18 -20.05
C PHE A 12 1.99 -44.58 -21.34
N SER A 13 1.59 -45.05 -22.51
CA SER A 13 2.04 -44.52 -23.81
C SER A 13 1.06 -43.55 -24.48
N CYS A 14 -0.04 -43.17 -23.84
CA CYS A 14 -1.07 -42.30 -24.45
C CYS A 14 -1.42 -41.04 -23.65
N VAL A 15 -0.46 -40.34 -23.02
CA VAL A 15 -0.59 -38.89 -22.71
C VAL A 15 0.79 -38.21 -22.76
N ALA A 16 1.53 -38.41 -23.85
CA ALA A 16 2.82 -37.75 -24.08
C ALA A 16 2.85 -36.95 -25.39
N VAL A 17 1.68 -36.68 -25.97
CA VAL A 17 1.51 -35.79 -27.12
C VAL A 17 0.38 -34.85 -26.74
N TYR A 18 0.67 -33.55 -26.72
CA TYR A 18 -0.12 -32.45 -26.12
C TYR A 18 0.11 -32.17 -24.64
N GLU A 19 1.32 -31.68 -24.34
CA GLU A 19 1.54 -30.38 -23.70
C GLU A 19 3.03 -30.31 -23.33
N GLY A 20 3.75 -29.37 -23.96
CA GLY A 20 5.12 -29.04 -23.57
C GLY A 20 5.11 -28.38 -22.20
N SER A 21 5.20 -29.18 -21.13
CA SER A 21 5.33 -28.69 -19.77
C SER A 21 6.31 -29.53 -18.95
N ASP A 22 7.01 -28.81 -18.09
CA ASP A 22 8.18 -29.15 -17.29
C ASP A 22 8.04 -30.47 -16.48
N ARG A 23 8.93 -31.44 -16.76
CA ARG A 23 8.96 -32.76 -16.10
C ARG A 23 9.18 -32.70 -14.58
N SER A 24 9.69 -31.59 -14.05
CA SER A 24 9.93 -31.41 -12.60
C SER A 24 8.64 -31.29 -11.77
N ARG A 25 7.59 -30.67 -12.32
CA ARG A 25 6.31 -30.46 -11.61
C ARG A 25 5.49 -31.73 -11.44
N PHE A 26 5.59 -32.67 -12.39
CA PHE A 26 4.91 -33.96 -12.30
C PHE A 26 5.46 -34.82 -11.16
N HIS A 27 6.77 -34.74 -10.91
CA HIS A 27 7.45 -35.51 -9.88
C HIS A 27 7.10 -35.02 -8.46
N GLN A 28 7.02 -33.70 -8.25
CA GLN A 28 6.66 -33.12 -6.95
C GLN A 28 5.22 -33.45 -6.52
N LYS A 29 4.29 -33.48 -7.49
CA LYS A 29 2.89 -33.84 -7.25
C LYS A 29 2.71 -35.33 -6.93
N TYR A 30 3.57 -36.19 -7.50
CA TYR A 30 3.59 -37.63 -7.24
C TYR A 30 4.21 -37.99 -5.88
N LEU A 31 5.23 -37.24 -5.42
CA LEU A 31 5.84 -37.44 -4.11
C LEU A 31 4.86 -37.09 -2.97
N ASN A 32 4.04 -36.06 -3.12
CA ASN A 32 3.09 -35.64 -2.08
C ASN A 32 1.89 -36.60 -1.86
N LEU A 33 1.75 -37.64 -2.69
CA LEU A 33 0.66 -38.62 -2.58
C LEU A 33 1.02 -39.85 -1.73
N TYR A 34 2.29 -40.04 -1.37
CA TYR A 34 2.75 -41.22 -0.61
C TYR A 34 3.71 -40.82 0.52
N SER A 35 3.53 -41.47 1.67
CA SER A 35 4.39 -41.36 2.85
C SER A 35 5.79 -41.94 2.62
N GLU A 36 6.79 -41.56 3.44
CA GLU A 36 8.17 -42.03 3.28
C GLU A 36 8.30 -43.57 3.37
N ASP A 37 7.47 -44.23 4.18
CA ASP A 37 7.47 -45.68 4.32
C ASP A 37 6.89 -46.39 3.08
N GLU A 38 5.91 -45.78 2.39
CA GLU A 38 5.36 -46.32 1.13
C GLU A 38 6.38 -46.26 0.00
N ARG A 39 7.24 -45.23 -0.03
CA ARG A 39 8.32 -45.09 -1.03
C ARG A 39 9.44 -46.12 -0.85
N ARG A 40 9.72 -46.53 0.38
CA ARG A 40 10.71 -47.58 0.69
C ARG A 40 10.22 -48.98 0.31
N SER A 41 8.93 -49.25 0.45
CA SER A 41 8.36 -50.57 0.12
C SER A 41 8.32 -50.89 -1.39
N HIS A 42 8.34 -49.85 -2.26
CA HIS A 42 8.27 -50.00 -3.72
C HIS A 42 9.63 -50.02 -4.44
N GLY A 43 10.76 -50.05 -3.72
CA GLY A 43 12.07 -50.36 -4.29
C GLY A 43 12.58 -49.39 -5.37
N PHE A 44 12.37 -48.08 -5.21
CA PHE A 44 12.98 -47.06 -6.08
C PHE A 44 14.24 -46.46 -5.46
N GLU A 45 15.39 -47.10 -5.67
CA GLU A 45 16.68 -46.41 -5.67
C GLU A 45 16.97 -45.90 -7.08
N THR A 46 16.65 -44.63 -7.36
CA THR A 46 17.22 -43.92 -8.50
C THR A 46 17.72 -42.56 -8.05
N THR A 47 19.04 -42.45 -7.95
CA THR A 47 19.82 -41.22 -7.83
C THR A 47 19.53 -40.30 -9.02
N TRP A 48 18.64 -39.32 -8.84
CA TRP A 48 18.55 -38.11 -9.66
C TRP A 48 18.54 -36.91 -8.72
N GLY A 49 19.73 -36.46 -8.33
CA GLY A 49 19.90 -35.21 -7.59
C GLY A 49 19.68 -34.02 -8.52
N MET A 50 18.44 -33.53 -8.64
CA MET A 50 18.18 -32.17 -9.11
C MET A 50 18.57 -31.19 -8.00
N ASN A 51 19.79 -30.67 -8.05
CA ASN A 51 20.17 -29.49 -7.26
C ASN A 51 19.32 -28.30 -7.73
N SER A 52 18.20 -28.06 -7.03
CA SER A 52 17.44 -26.82 -7.19
C SER A 52 18.38 -25.64 -6.89
N LEU A 53 18.51 -24.70 -7.82
CA LEU A 53 19.40 -23.55 -7.69
C LEU A 53 18.79 -22.59 -6.65
N THR A 54 19.26 -22.64 -5.40
CA THR A 54 18.71 -21.82 -4.32
C THR A 54 19.33 -20.43 -4.29
N SER A 55 18.47 -19.40 -4.31
CA SER A 55 18.85 -18.00 -4.16
C SER A 55 19.33 -17.70 -2.72
N LYS A 56 20.29 -16.77 -2.60
CA LYS A 56 20.75 -16.21 -1.32
C LYS A 56 19.91 -15.01 -0.87
N LEU A 57 19.08 -14.44 -1.74
CA LEU A 57 18.12 -13.41 -1.35
C LEU A 57 17.10 -14.03 -0.40
N THR A 58 16.86 -13.35 0.72
CA THR A 58 15.66 -13.62 1.53
C THR A 58 14.40 -13.13 0.80
N GLU A 59 13.23 -13.67 1.14
CA GLU A 59 11.95 -13.22 0.59
C GLU A 59 11.73 -11.71 0.77
N GLU A 60 12.14 -11.14 1.91
CA GLU A 60 12.04 -9.70 2.16
C GLU A 60 12.95 -8.89 1.21
N GLN A 61 14.22 -9.30 1.06
CA GLN A 61 15.15 -8.61 0.14
C GLN A 61 14.70 -8.73 -1.31
N ARG A 62 14.20 -9.90 -1.71
CA ARG A 62 13.61 -10.14 -3.03
C ARG A 62 12.44 -9.18 -3.27
N LYS A 63 11.52 -9.08 -2.33
CA LYS A 63 10.37 -8.18 -2.40
C LYS A 63 10.80 -6.71 -2.53
N GLN A 64 11.75 -6.27 -1.72
CA GLN A 64 12.26 -4.90 -1.76
C GLN A 64 12.94 -4.56 -3.10
N LEU A 65 13.64 -5.53 -3.73
CA LEU A 65 14.21 -5.37 -5.06
C LEU A 65 13.12 -5.35 -6.15
N CYS A 66 12.09 -6.20 -6.04
CA CYS A 66 10.92 -6.16 -6.92
C CYS A 66 10.18 -4.81 -6.83
N ASP A 67 10.01 -4.26 -5.63
CA ASP A 67 9.41 -2.95 -5.40
C ASP A 67 10.26 -1.83 -6.03
N LEU A 68 11.59 -1.95 -5.98
CA LEU A 68 12.53 -1.01 -6.61
C LEU A 68 12.46 -1.03 -8.14
N LEU A 69 12.19 -2.21 -8.72
CA LEU A 69 12.13 -2.45 -10.17
C LEU A 69 10.73 -2.23 -10.78
N GLY A 70 9.68 -2.26 -9.95
CA GLY A 70 8.29 -2.03 -10.34
C GLY A 70 7.59 -3.29 -10.88
N ASN A 71 6.79 -3.95 -10.04
CA ASN A 71 5.94 -5.12 -10.34
C ASN A 71 6.56 -6.14 -11.34
N VAL A 72 7.72 -6.66 -10.95
CA VAL A 72 8.49 -7.66 -11.71
C VAL A 72 8.59 -8.97 -10.93
N GLU A 73 8.81 -10.05 -11.66
CA GLU A 73 9.25 -11.33 -11.11
C GLU A 73 10.75 -11.52 -11.39
N LEU A 74 11.46 -12.02 -10.38
CA LEU A 74 12.87 -12.38 -10.50
C LEU A 74 13.01 -13.89 -10.69
N SER A 75 13.73 -14.32 -11.71
CA SER A 75 14.04 -15.73 -11.95
C SER A 75 15.56 -15.92 -11.95
N LEU A 76 16.10 -16.73 -11.03
CA LEU A 76 17.55 -16.91 -10.91
C LEU A 76 18.11 -17.63 -12.14
N LEU A 77 18.98 -16.96 -12.90
CA LEU A 77 19.63 -17.49 -14.10
C LEU A 77 21.01 -18.05 -13.81
N TYR A 78 21.75 -17.35 -12.95
CA TYR A 78 23.16 -17.62 -12.71
C TYR A 78 23.50 -17.39 -11.23
N LYS A 79 24.26 -18.32 -10.66
CA LYS A 79 24.84 -18.25 -9.32
C LYS A 79 26.31 -18.63 -9.43
N ALA A 80 27.21 -17.70 -9.15
CA ALA A 80 28.63 -17.85 -9.45
C ALA A 80 29.29 -18.99 -8.68
N SER A 81 28.88 -19.23 -7.43
CA SER A 81 29.36 -20.36 -6.64
C SER A 81 29.01 -21.74 -7.23
N VAL A 82 27.95 -21.83 -8.04
CA VAL A 82 27.49 -23.07 -8.68
C VAL A 82 28.02 -23.19 -10.11
N HIS A 83 27.99 -22.09 -10.86
CA HIS A 83 28.32 -22.10 -12.30
C HIS A 83 29.76 -21.67 -12.60
N GLY A 84 30.48 -21.15 -11.61
CA GLY A 84 31.82 -20.59 -11.75
C GLY A 84 31.80 -19.10 -12.10
N TYR A 85 32.84 -18.39 -11.65
CA TYR A 85 33.01 -16.92 -11.79
C TYR A 85 33.49 -16.47 -13.19
N GLN A 86 33.57 -17.38 -14.15
CA GLN A 86 34.07 -17.11 -15.49
C GLN A 86 33.05 -16.32 -16.32
N ALA A 87 33.51 -15.34 -17.11
CA ALA A 87 32.67 -14.60 -18.06
C ALA A 87 31.91 -15.53 -19.01
N SER A 88 32.54 -16.63 -19.45
CA SER A 88 31.91 -17.64 -20.29
C SER A 88 30.69 -18.30 -19.64
N ALA A 89 30.73 -18.57 -18.33
CA ALA A 89 29.62 -19.15 -17.59
C ALA A 89 28.47 -18.15 -17.39
N PHE A 90 28.79 -16.87 -17.20
CA PHE A 90 27.81 -15.79 -17.19
C PHE A 90 27.09 -15.69 -18.53
N HIS A 91 27.83 -15.53 -19.64
CA HIS A 91 27.26 -15.34 -20.97
C HIS A 91 26.46 -16.55 -21.45
N GLN A 92 26.88 -17.78 -21.12
CA GLN A 92 26.13 -18.99 -21.46
C GLN A 92 24.70 -18.97 -20.91
N ARG A 93 24.46 -18.24 -19.81
CA ARG A 93 23.18 -18.26 -19.07
C ARG A 93 22.40 -16.95 -19.16
N CYS A 94 23.09 -15.83 -19.25
CA CYS A 94 22.49 -14.49 -19.14
C CYS A 94 22.27 -13.81 -20.49
N ASP A 95 22.95 -14.25 -21.55
CA ASP A 95 22.75 -13.68 -22.89
C ASP A 95 21.32 -13.92 -23.38
N ARG A 96 20.74 -12.88 -24.01
CA ARG A 96 19.42 -12.89 -24.64
C ARG A 96 18.29 -13.33 -23.71
N GLN A 97 18.45 -13.10 -22.41
CA GLN A 97 17.42 -13.38 -21.39
C GLN A 97 16.51 -12.17 -21.13
N GLY A 98 16.68 -11.05 -21.84
CA GLY A 98 15.96 -9.80 -21.54
C GLY A 98 16.61 -8.98 -20.42
N PRO A 99 15.83 -8.13 -19.71
CA PRO A 99 16.30 -7.35 -18.58
C PRO A 99 16.87 -8.22 -17.46
N THR A 100 17.95 -7.76 -16.82
CA THR A 100 18.63 -8.54 -15.77
C THR A 100 19.01 -7.69 -14.56
N LEU A 101 18.96 -8.33 -13.39
CA LEU A 101 19.40 -7.79 -12.11
C LEU A 101 20.57 -8.63 -11.60
N ILE A 102 21.71 -8.00 -11.38
CA ILE A 102 22.88 -8.61 -10.76
C ILE A 102 22.88 -8.28 -9.28
N VAL A 103 23.10 -9.26 -8.42
CA VAL A 103 23.17 -9.14 -6.96
C VAL A 103 24.46 -9.78 -6.47
N ALA A 104 25.35 -8.97 -5.91
CA ALA A 104 26.60 -9.37 -5.32
C ALA A 104 26.57 -9.26 -3.80
N TYR A 105 27.27 -10.19 -3.15
CA TYR A 105 27.38 -10.28 -1.71
C TYR A 105 28.85 -10.30 -1.34
N ASN A 106 29.30 -9.53 -0.36
CA ASN A 106 30.69 -9.58 0.12
C ASN A 106 30.80 -10.15 1.55
N ARG A 107 32.02 -10.26 2.08
CA ARG A 107 32.27 -10.84 3.41
C ARG A 107 31.87 -9.89 4.53
N SER A 108 31.95 -8.58 4.26
CA SER A 108 31.46 -7.53 5.16
C SER A 108 29.93 -7.45 5.28
N GLY A 109 29.18 -8.34 4.61
CA GLY A 109 27.72 -8.44 4.72
C GLY A 109 26.93 -7.47 3.84
N TYR A 110 27.59 -6.75 2.93
CA TYR A 110 26.92 -5.86 1.99
C TYR A 110 26.27 -6.65 0.86
N ILE A 111 25.11 -6.17 0.42
CA ILE A 111 24.35 -6.68 -0.71
C ILE A 111 24.16 -5.53 -1.67
N PHE A 112 24.67 -5.65 -2.88
CA PHE A 112 24.71 -4.56 -3.85
C PHE A 112 24.74 -5.10 -5.27
N GLY A 113 24.52 -4.26 -6.26
CA GLY A 113 24.40 -4.75 -7.63
C GLY A 113 23.96 -3.71 -8.63
N GLY A 114 23.46 -4.20 -9.76
CA GLY A 114 23.02 -3.35 -10.86
C GLY A 114 21.91 -3.98 -11.68
N TYR A 115 21.06 -3.14 -12.22
CA TYR A 115 19.98 -3.50 -13.13
C TYR A 115 20.20 -2.86 -14.50
N THR A 116 19.93 -3.63 -15.56
CA THR A 116 19.83 -3.12 -16.93
C THR A 116 18.53 -3.63 -17.58
N SER A 117 17.86 -2.73 -18.30
CA SER A 117 16.68 -3.03 -19.10
C SER A 117 17.01 -3.62 -20.48
N VAL A 118 18.27 -3.52 -20.90
CA VAL A 118 18.75 -3.98 -22.21
C VAL A 118 19.49 -5.31 -22.05
N GLU A 119 19.06 -6.32 -22.81
CA GLU A 119 19.63 -7.67 -22.76
C GLU A 119 21.10 -7.75 -23.19
N TYR A 120 21.82 -8.73 -22.64
CA TYR A 120 23.18 -9.04 -23.08
C TYR A 120 23.16 -9.73 -24.44
N ALA A 121 23.94 -9.21 -25.39
CA ALA A 121 24.01 -9.74 -26.75
C ALA A 121 25.44 -9.97 -27.26
N ARG A 122 26.46 -9.58 -26.49
CA ARG A 122 27.88 -9.60 -26.88
C ARG A 122 28.13 -8.86 -28.20
N SER A 123 27.48 -7.72 -28.39
CA SER A 123 27.56 -6.89 -29.60
C SER A 123 28.90 -6.13 -29.75
N GLY A 124 29.70 -6.05 -28.69
CA GLY A 124 30.89 -5.20 -28.60
C GLY A 124 30.58 -3.69 -28.54
N GLN A 125 29.31 -3.32 -28.37
CA GLN A 125 28.86 -1.92 -28.38
C GLN A 125 28.71 -1.34 -26.98
N TYR A 126 28.80 -0.02 -26.89
CA TYR A 126 28.41 0.71 -25.68
C TYR A 126 26.88 0.86 -25.63
N ILE A 127 26.27 0.40 -24.54
CA ILE A 127 24.82 0.36 -24.38
C ILE A 127 24.33 1.60 -23.66
N THR A 128 23.41 2.33 -24.30
CA THR A 128 22.66 3.40 -23.66
C THR A 128 21.38 2.81 -23.06
N ASP A 129 21.24 2.91 -21.75
CA ASP A 129 20.07 2.43 -21.01
C ASP A 129 19.73 3.43 -19.91
N LYS A 130 18.67 4.21 -20.12
CA LYS A 130 18.22 5.26 -19.18
C LYS A 130 17.59 4.67 -17.91
N GLU A 131 17.14 3.42 -17.98
CA GLU A 131 16.56 2.71 -16.85
C GLU A 131 17.62 1.99 -16.02
N ALA A 132 18.86 1.90 -16.51
CA ALA A 132 19.96 1.28 -15.78
C ALA A 132 20.23 2.01 -14.46
N PHE A 133 20.46 1.23 -13.40
CA PHE A 133 20.83 1.75 -12.11
C PHE A 133 21.71 0.76 -11.34
N LEU A 134 22.49 1.28 -10.42
CA LEU A 134 23.13 0.50 -9.37
C LEU A 134 22.29 0.55 -8.09
N PHE A 135 22.43 -0.43 -7.22
CA PHE A 135 21.82 -0.41 -5.90
C PHE A 135 22.78 -0.95 -4.82
N SER A 136 22.53 -0.56 -3.58
CA SER A 136 23.12 -1.17 -2.40
C SER A 136 22.13 -1.14 -1.24
N PHE A 137 22.10 -2.21 -0.45
CA PHE A 137 21.34 -2.26 0.79
C PHE A 137 22.05 -1.46 1.87
N GLN A 138 21.41 -0.39 2.34
CA GLN A 138 21.85 0.40 3.47
C GLN A 138 20.94 0.10 4.65
N GLY A 139 21.40 -0.76 5.56
CA GLY A 139 20.54 -1.37 6.57
C GLY A 139 19.55 -2.35 5.94
N LYS A 140 18.24 -2.10 6.08
CA LYS A 140 17.17 -2.95 5.54
C LYS A 140 16.53 -2.43 4.25
N ILE A 141 17.06 -1.35 3.65
CA ILE A 141 16.43 -0.68 2.51
C ILE A 141 17.42 -0.60 1.35
N PRO A 142 17.03 -0.99 0.12
CA PRO A 142 17.87 -0.80 -1.06
C PRO A 142 17.83 0.65 -1.53
N VAL A 143 19.00 1.25 -1.74
CA VAL A 143 19.15 2.61 -2.26
C VAL A 143 19.54 2.55 -3.74
N ARG A 144 18.80 3.27 -4.59
CA ARG A 144 19.03 3.35 -6.05
C ARG A 144 19.99 4.47 -6.41
N ILE A 145 21.00 4.15 -7.22
CA ILE A 145 21.98 5.09 -7.78
C ILE A 145 21.79 5.11 -9.30
N LYS A 146 21.29 6.21 -9.83
CA LYS A 146 21.02 6.38 -11.26
C LYS A 146 22.31 6.66 -12.05
N ILE A 147 22.27 6.31 -13.33
CA ILE A 147 23.31 6.68 -14.29
C ILE A 147 23.37 8.20 -14.48
N ASN A 148 24.58 8.74 -14.56
CA ASN A 148 24.83 10.14 -14.84
C ASN A 148 24.66 10.44 -16.35
N SER A 149 24.13 11.62 -16.68
CA SER A 149 23.94 12.04 -18.07
C SER A 149 25.24 11.94 -18.88
N GLY A 150 25.12 11.56 -20.16
CA GLY A 150 26.25 11.45 -21.08
C GLY A 150 27.09 10.18 -20.96
N HIS A 151 26.70 9.23 -20.11
CA HIS A 151 27.40 7.95 -19.95
C HIS A 151 26.61 6.77 -20.51
N HIS A 152 27.34 5.72 -20.90
CA HIS A 152 26.76 4.44 -21.29
C HIS A 152 26.58 3.55 -20.07
N ALA A 153 25.49 2.80 -20.03
CA ALA A 153 25.15 1.92 -18.91
C ALA A 153 26.08 0.74 -18.77
N ARG A 154 26.62 0.20 -19.87
CA ARG A 154 27.61 -0.89 -19.88
C ARG A 154 28.27 -1.01 -21.26
N LEU A 155 29.40 -1.72 -21.29
CA LEU A 155 29.95 -2.30 -22.53
C LEU A 155 29.36 -3.70 -22.70
N ASP A 156 28.82 -4.01 -23.88
CA ASP A 156 28.23 -5.32 -24.19
C ASP A 156 29.26 -6.21 -24.91
N ASP A 157 30.35 -6.55 -24.25
CA ASP A 157 31.41 -7.41 -24.77
C ASP A 157 31.28 -8.86 -24.24
N ALA A 158 32.30 -9.68 -24.50
CA ALA A 158 32.42 -11.04 -23.98
C ALA A 158 33.08 -11.10 -22.57
N GLY A 159 33.22 -9.94 -21.93
CA GLY A 159 33.82 -9.79 -20.61
C GLY A 159 32.86 -10.09 -19.47
N VAL A 160 33.31 -9.86 -18.25
CA VAL A 160 32.45 -10.02 -17.07
C VAL A 160 31.39 -8.90 -17.02
N PRO A 161 30.24 -9.14 -16.37
CA PRO A 161 29.22 -8.10 -16.26
C PRO A 161 29.75 -6.81 -15.65
N SER A 162 29.50 -5.69 -16.33
CA SER A 162 29.94 -4.36 -15.92
C SER A 162 28.83 -3.33 -16.01
N PHE A 163 28.97 -2.24 -15.24
CA PHE A 163 28.11 -1.06 -15.27
C PHE A 163 28.95 0.21 -15.36
N GLY A 164 28.63 1.06 -16.33
CA GLY A 164 29.21 2.39 -16.50
C GLY A 164 30.68 2.39 -16.92
N GLN A 165 31.19 1.24 -17.37
CA GLN A 165 32.63 0.93 -17.44
C GLN A 165 33.35 1.22 -16.12
N GLN A 166 32.60 1.25 -15.01
CA GLN A 166 33.02 1.66 -13.68
C GLN A 166 33.13 0.44 -12.78
N LEU A 167 32.01 -0.26 -12.58
CA LEU A 167 31.93 -1.43 -11.71
C LEU A 167 31.91 -2.71 -12.52
N TYR A 168 32.82 -3.62 -12.22
CA TYR A 168 32.95 -4.94 -12.85
C TYR A 168 32.73 -6.02 -11.78
N PHE A 169 31.74 -6.87 -12.00
CA PHE A 169 31.43 -7.99 -11.11
C PHE A 169 32.16 -9.24 -11.57
N CYS A 170 32.68 -10.03 -10.63
CA CYS A 170 33.51 -11.20 -10.93
C CYS A 170 34.79 -10.89 -11.72
N TYR A 171 35.42 -9.74 -11.42
CA TYR A 171 36.53 -9.21 -12.21
C TYR A 171 37.72 -10.18 -12.32
N ASN A 172 38.34 -10.23 -13.50
CA ASN A 172 39.36 -11.23 -13.88
C ASN A 172 38.93 -12.69 -13.65
N ASN A 173 37.63 -12.97 -13.78
CA ASN A 173 37.02 -14.27 -13.53
C ASN A 173 37.24 -14.79 -12.09
N GLN A 174 37.36 -13.88 -11.13
CA GLN A 174 37.54 -14.16 -9.70
C GLN A 174 36.35 -13.63 -8.91
N PRO A 175 36.10 -14.10 -7.68
CA PRO A 175 35.04 -13.61 -6.81
C PRO A 175 35.38 -12.22 -6.23
N VAL A 176 35.61 -11.24 -7.10
CA VAL A 176 35.99 -9.88 -6.74
C VAL A 176 35.21 -8.86 -7.54
N VAL A 177 34.92 -7.70 -6.94
CA VAL A 177 34.40 -6.53 -7.63
C VAL A 177 35.54 -5.53 -7.85
N ASN A 178 35.62 -4.96 -9.04
CA ASN A 178 36.58 -3.91 -9.36
C ASN A 178 35.86 -2.61 -9.71
N ASN A 179 36.38 -1.48 -9.22
CA ASN A 179 35.93 -0.15 -9.60
C ASN A 179 37.07 0.57 -10.33
N SER A 180 36.90 0.82 -11.62
CA SER A 180 37.90 1.45 -12.51
C SER A 180 37.99 2.98 -12.37
N GLY A 181 37.13 3.61 -11.56
CA GLY A 181 37.16 5.06 -11.32
C GLY A 181 36.46 5.92 -12.36
N SER A 182 35.72 5.33 -13.32
CA SER A 182 34.74 6.05 -14.15
C SER A 182 33.71 6.78 -13.27
N ASN A 183 33.07 7.84 -13.79
CA ASN A 183 32.04 8.63 -13.10
C ASN A 183 30.63 8.42 -13.69
N ALA A 184 30.41 7.30 -14.38
CA ALA A 184 29.10 6.95 -14.93
C ALA A 184 28.00 6.82 -13.86
N PHE A 185 28.37 6.42 -12.65
CA PHE A 185 27.50 6.41 -11.48
C PHE A 185 28.19 7.13 -10.31
N SER A 186 27.42 7.87 -9.52
CA SER A 186 27.88 8.55 -8.30
C SER A 186 28.05 7.56 -7.14
N VAL A 187 29.06 6.70 -7.24
CA VAL A 187 29.33 5.60 -6.31
C VAL A 187 30.31 6.06 -5.21
N ASN A 188 29.91 5.85 -3.96
CA ASN A 188 30.82 5.85 -2.82
C ASN A 188 31.06 4.39 -2.42
N THR A 189 32.31 3.92 -2.51
CA THR A 189 32.67 2.51 -2.32
C THR A 189 32.52 2.04 -0.87
N ALA A 190 32.66 2.95 0.10
CA ALA A 190 32.47 2.66 1.51
C ALA A 190 30.99 2.39 1.83
N THR A 191 30.07 3.16 1.24
CA THR A 191 28.64 2.95 1.45
C THR A 191 28.06 1.87 0.55
N MET A 192 28.59 1.68 -0.66
CA MET A 192 28.08 0.71 -1.61
C MET A 192 28.45 -0.73 -1.23
N TYR A 193 29.70 -0.97 -0.87
CA TYR A 193 30.20 -2.32 -0.56
C TYR A 193 31.27 -2.33 0.55
N GLY A 194 31.30 -1.31 1.42
CA GLY A 194 32.18 -1.32 2.60
C GLY A 194 33.68 -1.30 2.29
N ASN A 195 34.08 -0.88 1.07
CA ASN A 195 35.45 -1.05 0.55
C ASN A 195 35.96 -2.50 0.53
N ASP A 196 35.11 -3.51 0.77
CA ASP A 196 35.45 -4.93 0.67
C ASP A 196 35.12 -5.43 -0.72
N THR A 197 36.16 -5.64 -1.52
CA THR A 197 36.07 -6.09 -2.91
C THR A 197 35.83 -7.60 -3.02
N GLN A 198 35.98 -8.38 -1.94
CA GLN A 198 35.90 -9.83 -1.98
C GLN A 198 34.45 -10.32 -1.90
N LEU A 199 33.95 -10.84 -3.02
CA LEU A 199 32.61 -11.39 -3.12
C LEU A 199 32.54 -12.77 -2.46
N THR A 200 31.48 -13.02 -1.71
CA THR A 200 31.07 -14.36 -1.27
C THR A 200 30.11 -15.02 -2.26
N GLU A 201 29.41 -14.22 -3.06
CA GLU A 201 28.47 -14.72 -4.07
C GLU A 201 28.17 -13.63 -5.11
N CYS A 202 27.83 -14.06 -6.33
CA CYS A 202 27.25 -13.21 -7.37
C CYS A 202 26.10 -13.97 -8.05
N GLU A 203 24.90 -13.41 -7.97
CA GLU A 203 23.67 -13.96 -8.55
C GLU A 203 23.14 -13.03 -9.64
N VAL A 204 22.58 -13.61 -10.69
CA VAL A 204 21.94 -12.86 -11.77
C VAL A 204 20.53 -13.39 -11.96
N TYR A 205 19.59 -12.46 -11.95
CA TYR A 205 18.17 -12.73 -12.09
C TYR A 205 17.69 -12.18 -13.43
N LYS A 206 16.92 -12.99 -14.15
CA LYS A 206 16.03 -12.50 -15.19
C LYS A 206 14.96 -11.63 -14.53
N VAL A 207 14.70 -10.47 -15.11
CA VAL A 207 13.65 -9.57 -14.67
C VAL A 207 12.53 -9.63 -15.69
N GLU A 208 11.44 -10.29 -15.34
CA GLU A 208 10.26 -10.38 -16.17
C GLU A 208 9.20 -9.44 -15.63
N LYS A 209 8.62 -8.62 -16.52
CA LYS A 209 7.39 -7.91 -16.14
C LYS A 209 6.38 -8.95 -15.72
N SER A 210 5.71 -8.72 -14.60
CA SER A 210 4.60 -9.57 -14.19
C SER A 210 3.48 -9.40 -15.22
N VAL A 211 3.49 -10.24 -16.26
CA VAL A 211 2.41 -10.34 -17.24
C VAL A 211 1.42 -11.29 -16.63
N ILE A 212 0.22 -10.78 -16.33
CA ILE A 212 -0.93 -11.60 -15.98
C ILE A 212 -1.19 -12.56 -17.14
N ARG A 213 -0.59 -13.76 -17.10
CA ARG A 213 -0.89 -14.85 -18.03
C ARG A 213 -2.25 -15.40 -17.61
N LYS A 214 -3.31 -14.88 -18.25
CA LYS A 214 -4.62 -15.54 -18.30
C LYS A 214 -4.42 -16.95 -18.87
N GLY A 215 -4.31 -17.98 -18.02
CA GLY A 215 -4.24 -19.35 -18.53
C GLY A 215 -3.70 -20.45 -17.61
N SER A 216 -3.17 -20.17 -16.42
CA SER A 216 -2.77 -21.24 -15.51
C SER A 216 -3.00 -20.84 -14.06
N GLN A 217 -4.09 -21.35 -13.49
CA GLN A 217 -4.39 -21.28 -12.06
C GLN A 217 -3.34 -22.05 -11.26
N VAL A 218 -2.31 -21.35 -10.80
CA VAL A 218 -1.91 -21.40 -9.40
C VAL A 218 -1.80 -19.94 -8.98
N SER A 219 -2.96 -19.38 -8.63
CA SER A 219 -3.02 -18.09 -7.97
C SER A 219 -2.39 -18.26 -6.59
N THR A 220 -1.21 -17.68 -6.37
CA THR A 220 -1.06 -16.89 -5.15
C THR A 220 -1.86 -15.62 -5.38
N GLU A 221 -3.20 -15.75 -5.34
CA GLU A 221 -4.07 -14.62 -5.04
C GLU A 221 -3.53 -14.08 -3.72
N GLU A 222 -2.82 -12.95 -3.75
CA GLU A 222 -2.54 -12.22 -2.52
C GLU A 222 -3.91 -11.86 -1.94
N LYS A 223 -4.37 -12.71 -1.02
CA LYS A 223 -5.68 -12.58 -0.40
C LYS A 223 -5.77 -11.15 0.14
N PRO A 224 -6.83 -10.39 -0.22
CA PRO A 224 -6.93 -9.02 0.24
C PRO A 224 -6.92 -9.01 1.77
N TRP A 225 -6.16 -8.09 2.38
CA TRP A 225 -6.05 -8.06 3.85
C TRP A 225 -7.31 -7.54 4.53
N ARG A 226 -8.30 -7.09 3.75
CA ARG A 226 -9.71 -6.95 4.14
C ARG A 226 -10.61 -7.36 2.99
N ASN A 227 -11.71 -8.03 3.31
CA ASN A 227 -12.68 -8.44 2.30
C ASN A 227 -13.63 -7.29 2.01
N VAL A 228 -13.85 -7.02 0.72
CA VAL A 228 -14.88 -6.10 0.23
C VAL A 228 -15.64 -6.82 -0.87
N LEU A 229 -16.97 -6.77 -0.81
CA LEU A 229 -17.84 -7.28 -1.86
C LEU A 229 -18.13 -6.13 -2.84
N TRP A 230 -17.54 -6.19 -4.02
CA TRP A 230 -17.60 -5.14 -5.05
C TRP A 230 -18.81 -5.33 -5.98
N THR A 231 -20.01 -5.47 -5.41
CA THR A 231 -21.24 -5.76 -6.17
C THR A 231 -22.29 -4.67 -5.98
N ALA A 232 -23.17 -4.51 -6.99
CA ALA A 232 -24.32 -3.61 -6.89
C ALA A 232 -25.24 -4.00 -5.72
N GLU A 233 -25.42 -5.30 -5.49
CA GLU A 233 -26.18 -5.82 -4.34
C GLU A 233 -25.59 -5.36 -3.00
N GLN A 234 -24.27 -5.43 -2.84
CA GLN A 234 -23.61 -4.97 -1.62
C GLN A 234 -23.76 -3.45 -1.45
N ARG A 235 -23.59 -2.69 -2.54
CA ARG A 235 -23.82 -1.24 -2.54
C ARG A 235 -25.24 -0.91 -2.09
N ASP A 236 -26.24 -1.57 -2.66
CA ASP A 236 -27.65 -1.31 -2.35
C ASP A 236 -27.99 -1.73 -0.91
N LYS A 237 -27.40 -2.84 -0.42
CA LYS A 237 -27.49 -3.25 0.99
C LYS A 237 -26.90 -2.21 1.94
N LEU A 238 -25.74 -1.63 1.61
CA LEU A 238 -25.13 -0.56 2.41
C LEU A 238 -26.01 0.69 2.42
N MET A 239 -26.54 1.08 1.26
CA MET A 239 -27.47 2.20 1.11
C MET A 239 -28.73 2.00 1.96
N GLU A 240 -29.36 0.83 1.88
CA GLU A 240 -30.56 0.50 2.64
C GLU A 240 -30.30 0.51 4.15
N MET A 241 -29.18 -0.06 4.59
CA MET A 241 -28.77 -0.04 6.00
C MET A 241 -28.57 1.39 6.51
N ILE A 242 -27.89 2.27 5.76
CA ILE A 242 -27.69 3.67 6.15
C ILE A 242 -29.03 4.44 6.19
N ARG A 243 -29.91 4.23 5.21
CA ARG A 243 -31.24 4.86 5.16
C ARG A 243 -32.10 4.49 6.37
N ASN A 244 -32.02 3.25 6.79
CA ASN A 244 -32.84 2.69 7.87
C ASN A 244 -32.16 2.74 9.25
N TYR A 245 -30.93 3.25 9.33
CA TYR A 245 -30.18 3.34 10.58
C TYR A 245 -30.94 4.21 11.59
N LYS A 246 -31.01 3.76 12.84
CA LYS A 246 -31.61 4.52 13.94
C LYS A 246 -30.65 4.49 15.13
N PRO A 247 -30.29 5.65 15.71
CA PRO A 247 -29.51 5.67 16.95
C PRO A 247 -30.21 4.84 18.04
N LEU A 248 -29.42 4.10 18.81
CA LEU A 248 -29.94 3.31 19.94
C LEU A 248 -30.61 4.18 20.99
N VAL A 249 -30.03 5.35 21.25
CA VAL A 249 -30.52 6.31 22.25
C VAL A 249 -31.59 7.20 21.65
N THR A 250 -32.84 7.08 22.12
CA THR A 250 -34.00 7.78 21.54
C THR A 250 -33.95 9.31 21.66
N SER A 251 -33.13 9.85 22.57
CA SER A 251 -32.92 11.30 22.69
C SER A 251 -32.05 11.88 21.57
N VAL A 252 -31.36 11.03 20.80
CA VAL A 252 -30.53 11.42 19.66
C VAL A 252 -31.21 10.96 18.37
N SER A 253 -31.67 11.90 17.55
CA SER A 253 -32.30 11.57 16.26
C SER A 253 -31.31 11.56 15.08
N CYS A 254 -30.06 11.96 15.31
CA CYS A 254 -29.08 12.15 14.25
C CYS A 254 -27.64 12.10 14.78
N PHE A 255 -26.77 11.35 14.11
CA PHE A 255 -25.35 11.32 14.41
C PHE A 255 -24.62 12.57 13.91
N ARG A 256 -23.64 13.08 14.67
CA ARG A 256 -22.77 14.18 14.25
C ARG A 256 -21.33 13.66 14.14
N ILE A 257 -20.84 13.60 12.90
CA ILE A 257 -19.51 13.06 12.58
C ILE A 257 -18.61 14.22 12.20
N LEU A 258 -17.55 14.47 12.98
CA LEU A 258 -16.63 15.58 12.74
C LEU A 258 -15.43 15.14 11.91
N MET A 259 -15.19 15.82 10.78
CA MET A 259 -14.03 15.59 9.95
C MET A 259 -12.94 16.61 10.28
N ILE A 260 -11.76 16.12 10.68
CA ILE A 260 -10.59 16.93 11.00
C ILE A 260 -9.42 16.47 10.13
N GLY A 261 -8.59 17.39 9.65
CA GLY A 261 -7.40 17.02 8.89
C GLY A 261 -6.73 18.20 8.19
N PRO A 262 -5.55 17.99 7.60
CA PRO A 262 -4.79 19.04 6.92
C PRO A 262 -5.57 19.70 5.78
N VAL A 263 -5.08 20.87 5.35
CA VAL A 263 -5.55 21.52 4.11
C VAL A 263 -5.33 20.56 2.92
N GLY A 264 -6.35 20.45 2.07
CA GLY A 264 -6.29 19.59 0.87
C GLY A 264 -6.42 18.09 1.11
N ALA A 265 -6.65 17.64 2.35
CA ALA A 265 -6.82 16.21 2.65
C ALA A 265 -8.12 15.60 2.13
N GLY A 266 -9.09 16.41 1.69
CA GLY A 266 -10.34 15.92 1.08
C GLY A 266 -11.54 15.82 2.03
N LYS A 267 -11.59 16.61 3.11
CA LYS A 267 -12.74 16.67 4.04
C LYS A 267 -14.05 17.07 3.33
N SER A 268 -14.04 18.24 2.70
CA SER A 268 -15.19 18.76 1.94
C SER A 268 -15.54 17.86 0.73
N SER A 269 -14.52 17.28 0.08
CA SER A 269 -14.70 16.33 -1.02
C SER A 269 -15.37 15.03 -0.56
N PHE A 270 -15.04 14.51 0.63
CA PHE A 270 -15.70 13.33 1.18
C PHE A 270 -17.19 13.60 1.43
N PHE A 271 -17.54 14.75 2.02
CA PHE A 271 -18.94 15.14 2.14
C PHE A 271 -19.64 15.20 0.78
N ASN A 272 -19.04 15.89 -0.20
CA ASN A 272 -19.60 15.97 -1.56
C ASN A 272 -19.78 14.58 -2.16
N SER A 273 -18.86 13.66 -1.92
CA SER A 273 -18.92 12.28 -2.40
C SER A 273 -20.11 11.54 -1.80
N ILE A 274 -20.24 11.51 -0.48
CA ILE A 274 -21.39 10.91 0.22
C ILE A 274 -22.71 11.53 -0.24
N ASN A 275 -22.76 12.86 -0.31
CA ASN A 275 -23.95 13.57 -0.77
C ASN A 275 -24.29 13.24 -2.22
N SER A 276 -23.30 12.97 -3.08
CA SER A 276 -23.51 12.60 -4.48
C SER A 276 -24.17 11.23 -4.61
N ILE A 277 -23.76 10.26 -3.80
CA ILE A 277 -24.34 8.92 -3.76
C ILE A 277 -25.84 8.98 -3.45
N PHE A 278 -26.20 9.65 -2.35
CA PHE A 278 -27.61 9.77 -1.93
C PHE A 278 -28.43 10.73 -2.82
N MET A 279 -27.79 11.64 -3.57
CA MET A 279 -28.45 12.45 -4.59
C MET A 279 -28.54 11.77 -5.95
N SER A 280 -27.91 10.61 -6.12
CA SER A 280 -27.77 9.89 -7.41
C SER A 280 -27.20 10.76 -8.54
N ARG A 281 -26.32 11.71 -8.21
CA ARG A 281 -25.61 12.59 -9.17
C ARG A 281 -24.41 13.24 -8.50
N ILE A 282 -23.40 13.64 -9.27
CA ILE A 282 -22.27 14.42 -8.73
C ILE A 282 -22.76 15.77 -8.19
N THR A 283 -22.27 16.13 -7.00
CA THR A 283 -22.61 17.36 -6.29
C THR A 283 -21.37 18.09 -5.78
N SER A 284 -21.47 19.42 -5.66
CA SER A 284 -20.42 20.29 -5.10
C SER A 284 -21.06 21.31 -4.17
N LYS A 285 -21.56 20.83 -3.02
CA LYS A 285 -22.29 21.65 -2.04
C LYS A 285 -21.35 22.22 -0.97
N ALA A 286 -20.27 21.51 -0.64
CA ALA A 286 -19.16 22.07 0.10
C ALA A 286 -18.09 22.58 -0.88
N MET A 287 -17.45 23.69 -0.52
CA MET A 287 -16.35 24.26 -1.31
C MET A 287 -15.15 23.32 -1.25
N SER A 288 -14.87 22.62 -2.35
CA SER A 288 -13.72 21.73 -2.49
C SER A 288 -12.83 22.17 -3.65
N GLY A 289 -11.51 22.09 -3.47
CA GLY A 289 -10.52 22.46 -4.49
C GLY A 289 -9.10 22.47 -3.92
N SER A 290 -8.13 22.74 -4.79
CA SER A 290 -6.71 22.84 -4.43
C SER A 290 -6.31 24.31 -4.28
N ALA A 291 -5.89 24.69 -3.08
CA ALA A 291 -5.33 26.01 -2.79
C ALA A 291 -4.18 25.88 -1.78
N ALA A 292 -3.32 26.91 -1.69
CA ALA A 292 -2.23 26.94 -0.73
C ALA A 292 -2.72 27.06 0.73
N THR A 293 -3.89 27.69 0.94
CA THR A 293 -4.54 27.87 2.24
C THR A 293 -5.90 27.19 2.27
N SER A 294 -6.51 27.06 3.46
CA SER A 294 -7.82 26.41 3.61
C SER A 294 -8.93 27.16 2.84
N LEU A 295 -9.58 26.47 1.90
CA LEU A 295 -10.79 26.97 1.23
C LEU A 295 -11.99 27.02 2.19
N THR A 296 -12.08 26.02 3.07
CA THR A 296 -13.07 25.99 4.14
C THR A 296 -12.60 26.90 5.27
N THR A 297 -13.25 28.04 5.44
CA THR A 297 -12.96 29.02 6.50
C THR A 297 -14.03 29.09 7.59
N GLN A 298 -15.09 28.29 7.43
CA GLN A 298 -16.22 28.21 8.35
C GLN A 298 -16.41 26.79 8.85
N PHE A 299 -16.90 26.64 10.08
CA PHE A 299 -17.49 25.40 10.55
C PHE A 299 -18.81 25.17 9.82
N ARG A 300 -18.97 24.00 9.21
CA ARG A 300 -20.15 23.68 8.40
C ARG A 300 -20.71 22.34 8.83
N THR A 301 -22.00 22.33 9.12
CA THR A 301 -22.78 21.11 9.36
C THR A 301 -23.58 20.79 8.11
N TYR A 302 -23.31 19.64 7.52
CA TYR A 302 -23.95 19.23 6.27
C TYR A 302 -24.87 18.04 6.48
N PRO A 303 -26.19 18.28 6.64
CA PRO A 303 -27.17 17.21 6.56
C PRO A 303 -27.23 16.65 5.13
N VAL A 304 -27.34 15.33 5.04
CA VAL A 304 -27.51 14.58 3.79
C VAL A 304 -28.98 14.19 3.64
N LYS A 305 -29.51 14.32 2.41
CA LYS A 305 -30.87 13.91 2.05
C LYS A 305 -30.81 12.72 1.11
N ASP A 306 -31.81 11.85 1.17
CA ASP A 306 -31.96 10.71 0.24
C ASP A 306 -32.74 11.12 -1.02
N GLY A 307 -32.06 11.77 -1.95
CA GLY A 307 -32.66 12.40 -3.14
C GLY A 307 -33.07 13.86 -2.93
N ARG A 308 -33.40 14.55 -4.02
CA ARG A 308 -33.61 16.03 -4.04
C ARG A 308 -34.69 16.48 -3.04
N GLU A 309 -35.77 15.72 -2.93
CA GLU A 309 -36.90 15.97 -2.02
C GLU A 309 -37.02 14.88 -0.93
N GLY A 310 -35.93 14.13 -0.74
CA GLY A 310 -35.87 13.04 0.22
C GLY A 310 -35.89 13.48 1.67
N LYS A 311 -36.09 12.48 2.54
CA LYS A 311 -35.92 12.62 3.98
C LYS A 311 -34.45 12.84 4.32
N LEU A 312 -34.23 13.47 5.48
CA LEU A 312 -32.90 13.57 6.06
C LEU A 312 -32.43 12.19 6.52
N LEU A 313 -31.18 11.87 6.22
CA LEU A 313 -30.53 10.68 6.74
C LEU A 313 -30.16 10.89 8.22
N PRO A 314 -30.00 9.81 9.00
CA PRO A 314 -29.78 9.88 10.45
C PRO A 314 -28.37 10.34 10.83
N PHE A 315 -27.67 11.09 9.96
CA PHE A 315 -26.34 11.63 10.23
C PHE A 315 -26.11 12.99 9.56
N VAL A 316 -25.16 13.73 10.13
CA VAL A 316 -24.63 15.00 9.64
C VAL A 316 -23.12 14.91 9.62
N LEU A 317 -22.52 15.29 8.48
CA LEU A 317 -21.08 15.44 8.37
C LEU A 317 -20.70 16.88 8.71
N CYS A 318 -19.85 17.05 9.71
CA CYS A 318 -19.34 18.33 10.16
C CYS A 318 -17.96 18.56 9.55
N ASP A 319 -17.86 19.57 8.68
CA ASP A 319 -16.64 19.96 7.98
C ASP A 319 -15.98 21.15 8.69
N THR A 320 -14.66 21.11 8.77
CA THR A 320 -13.86 22.13 9.46
C THR A 320 -12.83 22.78 8.54
N MET A 321 -12.30 23.92 8.98
CA MET A 321 -11.09 24.47 8.41
C MET A 321 -9.93 23.47 8.51
N GLY A 322 -9.01 23.52 7.54
CA GLY A 322 -7.84 22.66 7.53
C GLY A 322 -6.89 22.94 8.69
N LEU A 323 -6.19 21.90 9.12
CA LEU A 323 -5.06 22.05 10.02
C LEU A 323 -3.85 22.58 9.24
N GLU A 324 -3.19 23.58 9.81
CA GLU A 324 -1.97 24.19 9.29
C GLU A 324 -0.88 24.15 10.37
N GLU A 325 0.38 24.18 9.93
CA GLU A 325 1.57 24.04 10.78
C GLU A 325 1.95 25.32 11.52
N GLN A 326 1.60 26.49 10.97
CA GLN A 326 1.95 27.78 11.55
C GLN A 326 1.07 28.05 12.78
N SER A 327 1.70 28.45 13.89
CA SER A 327 0.98 28.89 15.09
C SER A 327 0.11 30.10 14.77
N GLY A 328 -1.17 30.06 15.16
CA GLY A 328 -2.15 31.08 14.77
C GLY A 328 -2.65 30.98 13.33
N ALA A 329 -2.46 29.83 12.66
CA ALA A 329 -3.06 29.52 11.37
C ALA A 329 -3.82 28.18 11.41
N GLY A 330 -4.83 28.05 10.56
CA GLY A 330 -5.72 26.89 10.53
C GLY A 330 -6.59 26.77 11.78
N LEU A 331 -7.21 25.61 11.95
CA LEU A 331 -8.11 25.33 13.08
C LEU A 331 -7.36 25.25 14.42
N ASP A 332 -7.84 25.97 15.44
CA ASP A 332 -7.30 25.96 16.79
C ASP A 332 -7.84 24.79 17.64
N ILE A 333 -7.08 24.33 18.64
CA ILE A 333 -7.45 23.18 19.48
C ILE A 333 -8.59 23.54 20.46
N GLU A 334 -8.66 24.79 20.91
CA GLU A 334 -9.74 25.25 21.81
C GLU A 334 -11.08 25.35 21.05
N ASP A 335 -11.04 25.76 19.78
CA ASP A 335 -12.21 25.70 18.90
C ASP A 335 -12.72 24.26 18.77
N ILE A 336 -11.81 23.30 18.56
CA ILE A 336 -12.15 21.87 18.44
C ILE A 336 -12.83 21.37 19.71
N SER A 337 -12.36 21.79 20.89
CA SER A 337 -12.98 21.42 22.16
C SER A 337 -14.42 21.93 22.26
N SER A 338 -14.68 23.16 21.81
CA SER A 338 -16.03 23.73 21.75
C SER A 338 -16.92 23.04 20.72
N ILE A 339 -16.35 22.61 19.59
CA ILE A 339 -17.07 21.83 18.57
C ILE A 339 -17.50 20.47 19.13
N PHE A 340 -16.64 19.76 19.86
CA PHE A 340 -16.98 18.46 20.44
C PHE A 340 -18.20 18.54 21.37
N GLN A 341 -18.30 19.64 22.12
CA GLN A 341 -19.42 19.90 23.02
C GLN A 341 -20.64 20.51 22.31
N GLY A 342 -20.63 20.70 20.99
CA GLY A 342 -21.78 21.24 20.26
C GLY A 342 -22.01 22.74 20.43
N HIS A 343 -21.06 23.47 21.03
CA HIS A 343 -21.21 24.91 21.32
C HIS A 343 -21.00 25.81 20.09
N VAL A 344 -20.37 25.29 19.04
CA VAL A 344 -20.08 26.04 17.80
C VAL A 344 -21.23 25.88 16.80
N PRO A 345 -21.89 26.97 16.38
CA PRO A 345 -23.03 26.92 15.45
C PRO A 345 -22.58 26.75 13.99
N ASP A 346 -23.48 26.24 13.13
CA ASP A 346 -23.27 26.21 11.68
C ASP A 346 -22.90 27.60 11.14
N ARG A 347 -21.99 27.67 10.18
CA ARG A 347 -21.47 28.90 9.55
C ARG A 347 -20.59 29.75 10.47
N TYR A 348 -20.21 29.26 11.64
CA TYR A 348 -19.20 29.95 12.45
C TYR A 348 -17.93 30.13 11.64
N LYS A 349 -17.48 31.39 11.49
CA LYS A 349 -16.25 31.72 10.78
C LYS A 349 -15.10 31.65 11.77
N PHE A 350 -14.15 30.75 11.52
CA PHE A 350 -13.00 30.58 12.40
C PHE A 350 -12.16 31.86 12.44
N ASN A 351 -11.74 32.25 13.63
CA ASN A 351 -10.80 33.33 13.82
C ASN A 351 -9.42 32.75 14.18
N PRO A 352 -8.42 32.88 13.29
CA PRO A 352 -7.09 32.31 13.51
C PRO A 352 -6.33 32.92 14.71
N THR A 353 -6.74 34.11 15.19
CA THR A 353 -6.05 34.81 16.28
C THR A 353 -6.76 34.73 17.63
N THR A 354 -8.04 34.35 17.66
CA THR A 354 -8.80 34.29 18.91
C THR A 354 -9.77 33.11 18.87
N PRO A 355 -9.58 32.10 19.72
CA PRO A 355 -10.50 30.97 19.79
C PRO A 355 -11.92 31.41 20.11
N PHE A 356 -12.89 30.58 19.70
CA PHE A 356 -14.29 30.72 20.03
C PHE A 356 -14.47 30.74 21.54
N GLN A 357 -15.10 31.82 22.03
CA GLN A 357 -15.58 31.90 23.39
C GLN A 357 -17.10 31.71 23.38
N PRO A 358 -17.62 30.66 24.01
CA PRO A 358 -19.06 30.50 24.16
C PRO A 358 -19.62 31.65 25.00
N ASP A 359 -20.81 32.12 24.63
CA ASP A 359 -21.57 33.10 25.42
C ASP A 359 -21.73 32.60 26.87
N GLU A 360 -21.55 33.46 27.88
CA GLU A 360 -21.52 33.06 29.30
C GLU A 360 -22.80 32.29 29.70
N GLN A 361 -23.94 32.64 29.11
CA GLN A 361 -25.20 31.92 29.30
C GLN A 361 -25.24 30.53 28.65
N LYS A 362 -24.60 30.32 27.49
CA LYS A 362 -24.49 29.01 26.83
C LYS A 362 -23.42 28.11 27.47
N SER A 363 -22.35 28.69 27.99
CA SER A 363 -21.33 28.00 28.79
C SER A 363 -21.92 27.31 30.03
N SER A 364 -22.96 27.90 30.62
CA SER A 364 -23.60 27.39 31.84
C SER A 364 -24.52 26.18 31.65
N ARG A 365 -24.93 25.86 30.42
CA ARG A 365 -25.81 24.70 30.13
C ARG A 365 -25.02 23.62 29.39
N PRO A 366 -24.89 22.40 29.94
CA PRO A 366 -24.30 21.30 29.19
C PRO A 366 -25.16 21.05 27.94
N ALA A 367 -24.50 21.02 26.78
CA ALA A 367 -25.17 20.71 25.53
C ALA A 367 -25.84 19.34 25.61
N SER A 368 -27.00 19.22 24.98
CA SER A 368 -27.71 17.95 24.90
C SER A 368 -26.84 16.93 24.16
N LEU A 369 -27.03 15.63 24.45
CA LEU A 369 -26.27 14.57 23.76
C LEU A 369 -26.37 14.70 22.24
N GLN A 370 -27.54 15.11 21.72
CA GLN A 370 -27.77 15.35 20.29
C GLN A 370 -26.90 16.46 19.65
N GLU A 371 -26.43 17.42 20.43
CA GLU A 371 -25.61 18.53 19.93
C GLU A 371 -24.12 18.18 19.88
N LYS A 372 -23.68 17.18 20.66
CA LYS A 372 -22.29 16.74 20.76
C LYS A 372 -21.84 16.01 19.51
N ILE A 373 -20.52 15.91 19.35
CA ILE A 373 -19.92 15.06 18.31
C ILE A 373 -19.90 13.61 18.79
N HIS A 374 -20.36 12.69 17.95
CA HIS A 374 -20.45 11.26 18.28
C HIS A 374 -19.32 10.43 17.67
N CYS A 375 -18.65 10.92 16.64
CA CYS A 375 -17.48 10.28 16.04
C CYS A 375 -16.55 11.32 15.42
N VAL A 376 -15.24 11.14 15.59
CA VAL A 376 -14.21 11.98 14.96
C VAL A 376 -13.51 11.20 13.85
N VAL A 377 -13.40 11.81 12.68
CA VAL A 377 -12.77 11.25 11.49
C VAL A 377 -11.56 12.10 11.11
N TYR A 378 -10.36 11.54 11.26
CA TYR A 378 -9.13 12.14 10.76
C TYR A 378 -8.99 11.88 9.26
N VAL A 379 -9.14 12.91 8.45
CA VAL A 379 -9.00 12.82 6.99
C VAL A 379 -7.55 13.10 6.61
N ILE A 380 -6.87 12.08 6.06
CA ILE A 380 -5.43 12.11 5.74
C ILE A 380 -5.22 11.73 4.27
N ASP A 381 -4.48 12.56 3.55
CA ASP A 381 -4.08 12.33 2.16
C ASP A 381 -3.02 11.23 2.07
N ALA A 382 -3.32 10.11 1.39
CA ALA A 382 -2.42 8.96 1.26
C ALA A 382 -1.08 9.31 0.59
N THR A 383 -1.05 10.32 -0.29
CA THR A 383 0.17 10.76 -0.98
C THR A 383 1.13 11.54 -0.06
N LYS A 384 0.61 12.06 1.07
CA LYS A 384 1.34 12.97 1.98
C LYS A 384 1.69 12.36 3.33
N ILE A 385 1.31 11.12 3.62
CA ILE A 385 1.54 10.48 4.93
C ILE A 385 3.02 10.55 5.33
N SER A 386 3.93 10.22 4.41
CA SER A 386 5.38 10.21 4.70
C SER A 386 6.00 11.61 4.76
N LEU A 387 5.28 12.62 4.27
CA LEU A 387 5.69 14.03 4.26
C LEU A 387 5.08 14.82 5.43
N MET A 388 4.36 14.15 6.33
CA MET A 388 3.77 14.79 7.51
C MET A 388 4.87 15.31 8.43
N SER A 389 4.86 16.61 8.70
CA SER A 389 5.82 17.26 9.61
C SER A 389 5.55 16.91 11.07
N ASP A 390 6.59 17.00 11.89
CA ASP A 390 6.49 16.75 13.34
C ASP A 390 5.45 17.67 14.00
N LYS A 391 5.39 18.96 13.60
CA LYS A 391 4.43 19.93 14.12
C LYS A 391 2.98 19.54 13.84
N LEU A 392 2.69 19.09 12.61
CA LEU A 392 1.35 18.62 12.25
C LEU A 392 1.00 17.35 13.02
N GLN A 393 1.96 16.43 13.17
CA GLN A 393 1.78 15.20 13.94
C GLN A 393 1.52 15.48 15.41
N GLU A 394 2.22 16.44 16.03
CA GLU A 394 1.98 16.91 17.40
C GLU A 394 0.59 17.52 17.57
N LYS A 395 0.14 18.35 16.60
CA LYS A 395 -1.19 18.95 16.60
C LYS A 395 -2.28 17.89 16.54
N LEU A 396 -2.15 16.91 15.63
CA LEU A 396 -3.05 15.76 15.52
C LEU A 396 -3.06 14.91 16.80
N ALA A 397 -1.89 14.67 17.41
CA ALA A 397 -1.77 13.96 18.67
C ALA A 397 -2.44 14.71 19.83
N SER A 398 -2.37 16.05 19.85
CA SER A 398 -3.06 16.87 20.86
C SER A 398 -4.58 16.78 20.74
N ILE A 399 -5.09 16.87 19.51
CA ILE A 399 -6.52 16.68 19.21
C ILE A 399 -6.94 15.28 19.68
N ARG A 400 -6.19 14.24 19.30
CA ARG A 400 -6.46 12.86 19.72
C ARG A 400 -6.52 12.69 21.23
N ARG A 401 -5.58 13.29 21.98
CA ARG A 401 -5.59 13.26 23.45
C ARG A 401 -6.90 13.84 24.00
N LYS A 402 -7.39 14.93 23.41
CA LYS A 402 -8.68 15.53 23.79
C LYS A 402 -9.86 14.61 23.44
N VAL A 403 -9.85 14.01 22.25
CA VAL A 403 -10.91 13.09 21.81
C VAL A 403 -10.98 11.87 22.74
N ASN A 404 -9.83 11.28 23.08
CA ASN A 404 -9.74 10.19 24.06
C ASN A 404 -10.31 10.57 25.43
N SER A 405 -10.06 11.81 25.90
CA SER A 405 -10.57 12.26 27.22
C SER A 405 -12.10 12.39 27.27
N LEU A 406 -12.74 12.48 26.10
CA LEU A 406 -14.20 12.52 25.96
C LEU A 406 -14.78 11.15 25.57
N SER A 407 -13.94 10.11 25.48
CA SER A 407 -14.31 8.77 25.01
C SER A 407 -14.97 8.76 23.62
N ILE A 408 -14.74 9.80 22.80
CA ILE A 408 -15.32 9.85 21.45
C ILE A 408 -14.52 8.90 20.54
N PRO A 409 -15.19 8.03 19.76
CA PRO A 409 -14.54 7.10 18.87
C PRO A 409 -13.86 7.84 17.70
N GLN A 410 -12.78 7.23 17.22
CA GLN A 410 -11.89 7.84 16.22
C GLN A 410 -11.64 6.90 15.05
N ILE A 411 -11.82 7.42 13.84
CA ILE A 411 -11.54 6.75 12.58
C ILE A 411 -10.54 7.59 11.78
N VAL A 412 -9.69 6.94 11.00
CA VAL A 412 -8.85 7.61 10.01
C VAL A 412 -9.40 7.30 8.63
N LEU A 413 -9.79 8.33 7.90
CA LEU A 413 -10.17 8.24 6.52
C LEU A 413 -8.96 8.57 5.66
N MET A 414 -8.36 7.56 5.04
CA MET A 414 -7.17 7.71 4.20
C MET A 414 -7.60 7.92 2.75
N THR A 415 -7.60 9.17 2.30
CA THR A 415 -8.13 9.59 0.99
C THR A 415 -7.06 9.51 -0.11
N LYS A 416 -7.47 9.64 -1.38
CA LYS A 416 -6.58 9.69 -2.56
C LYS A 416 -5.70 8.45 -2.71
N VAL A 417 -6.29 7.30 -2.43
CA VAL A 417 -5.63 5.98 -2.55
C VAL A 417 -5.29 5.64 -4.00
N ASP A 418 -6.10 6.16 -4.93
CA ASP A 418 -5.91 6.13 -6.37
C ASP A 418 -4.69 6.96 -6.77
N GLU A 419 -4.58 8.22 -6.33
CA GLU A 419 -3.40 9.05 -6.62
C GLU A 419 -2.12 8.48 -5.99
N ALA A 420 -2.23 7.82 -4.84
CA ALA A 420 -1.08 7.27 -4.12
C ALA A 420 -0.57 5.94 -4.71
N CYS A 421 -1.41 5.18 -5.43
CA CYS A 421 -1.07 3.84 -5.89
C CYS A 421 -1.60 3.58 -7.31
N PRO A 422 -0.73 3.44 -8.33
CA PRO A 422 -1.14 3.18 -9.71
C PRO A 422 -1.99 1.90 -9.90
N LEU A 423 -1.80 0.89 -9.05
CA LEU A 423 -2.61 -0.33 -9.08
C LEU A 423 -4.07 -0.06 -8.68
N VAL A 424 -4.26 0.88 -7.75
CA VAL A 424 -5.59 1.30 -7.26
C VAL A 424 -6.22 2.32 -8.20
N GLU A 425 -5.42 3.22 -8.79
CA GLU A 425 -5.87 4.11 -9.87
C GLU A 425 -6.46 3.33 -11.03
N LYS A 426 -5.76 2.27 -11.47
CA LYS A 426 -6.21 1.42 -12.58
C LYS A 426 -7.45 0.60 -12.23
N ASP A 427 -7.52 0.10 -11.00
CA ASP A 427 -8.67 -0.66 -10.50
C ASP A 427 -8.78 -0.54 -8.98
N LEU A 428 -9.84 0.17 -8.56
CA LEU A 428 -10.11 0.47 -7.17
C LEU A 428 -10.31 -0.78 -6.30
N GLN A 429 -10.63 -1.95 -6.89
CA GLN A 429 -10.73 -3.21 -6.15
C GLN A 429 -9.38 -3.64 -5.54
N ASN A 430 -8.27 -3.15 -6.08
CA ASN A 430 -6.93 -3.39 -5.52
C ASN A 430 -6.66 -2.62 -4.22
N THR A 431 -7.58 -1.77 -3.74
CA THR A 431 -7.42 -0.99 -2.51
C THR A 431 -6.98 -1.86 -1.33
N TYR A 432 -7.59 -3.04 -1.16
CA TYR A 432 -7.26 -3.99 -0.09
C TYR A 432 -6.38 -5.17 -0.52
N ALA A 433 -5.87 -5.16 -1.76
CA ALA A 433 -4.92 -6.14 -2.28
C ALA A 433 -3.51 -5.56 -2.54
N SER A 434 -3.38 -4.24 -2.68
CA SER A 434 -2.12 -3.51 -2.83
C SER A 434 -1.26 -3.45 -1.55
N SER A 435 -0.19 -4.24 -1.48
CA SER A 435 0.77 -4.20 -0.36
C SER A 435 1.25 -2.79 0.00
N TYR A 436 1.37 -1.88 -0.98
CA TYR A 436 1.68 -0.48 -0.76
C TYR A 436 0.62 0.26 0.07
N ILE A 437 -0.68 0.11 -0.27
CA ILE A 437 -1.77 0.69 0.52
C ILE A 437 -1.77 0.12 1.93
N LYS A 438 -1.53 -1.19 2.10
CA LYS A 438 -1.40 -1.82 3.42
C LYS A 438 -0.30 -1.17 4.26
N THR A 439 0.86 -0.92 3.67
CA THR A 439 1.97 -0.21 4.33
C THR A 439 1.58 1.21 4.71
N LYS A 440 0.89 1.96 3.84
CA LYS A 440 0.39 3.32 4.15
C LYS A 440 -0.63 3.33 5.29
N VAL A 441 -1.53 2.35 5.31
CA VAL A 441 -2.46 2.11 6.41
C VAL A 441 -1.72 1.89 7.72
N GLN A 442 -0.66 1.06 7.72
CA GLN A 442 0.17 0.81 8.90
C GLN A 442 0.94 2.07 9.34
N GLU A 443 1.48 2.83 8.39
CA GLU A 443 2.22 4.07 8.65
C GLU A 443 1.33 5.12 9.33
N VAL A 444 0.15 5.40 8.78
CA VAL A 444 -0.78 6.38 9.37
C VAL A 444 -1.37 5.90 10.69
N SER A 445 -1.65 4.59 10.82
CA SER A 445 -2.06 3.97 12.09
C SER A 445 -1.01 4.20 13.18
N SER A 446 0.28 3.97 12.89
CA SER A 446 1.36 4.20 13.84
C SER A 446 1.53 5.67 14.21
N ARG A 447 1.46 6.59 13.23
CA ARG A 447 1.65 8.04 13.47
C ARG A 447 0.54 8.66 14.30
N LEU A 448 -0.71 8.32 13.99
CA LEU A 448 -1.87 8.79 14.75
C LEU A 448 -2.14 7.94 16.00
N GLY A 449 -1.52 6.76 16.09
CA GLY A 449 -1.68 5.76 17.14
C GLY A 449 -3.10 5.21 17.28
N VAL A 450 -3.84 5.11 16.17
CA VAL A 450 -5.14 4.42 16.11
C VAL A 450 -4.95 2.96 15.67
N PRO A 451 -5.84 2.02 16.04
CA PRO A 451 -5.77 0.66 15.53
C PRO A 451 -5.83 0.62 14.00
N VAL A 452 -5.11 -0.33 13.39
CA VAL A 452 -5.12 -0.52 11.94
C VAL A 452 -6.56 -0.68 11.42
N SER A 453 -7.40 -1.41 12.14
CA SER A 453 -8.83 -1.61 11.82
C SER A 453 -9.62 -0.31 11.66
N CYS A 454 -9.22 0.77 12.34
CA CYS A 454 -9.89 2.09 12.29
C CYS A 454 -9.39 2.98 11.13
N VAL A 455 -8.44 2.51 10.33
CA VAL A 455 -7.96 3.23 9.15
C VAL A 455 -8.67 2.70 7.91
N LEU A 456 -9.42 3.56 7.23
CA LEU A 456 -10.30 3.24 6.10
C LEU A 456 -9.81 3.97 4.84
N PRO A 457 -9.14 3.26 3.92
CA PRO A 457 -8.76 3.78 2.60
C PRO A 457 -10.00 4.06 1.73
N VAL A 458 -10.08 5.25 1.13
CA VAL A 458 -11.17 5.64 0.23
C VAL A 458 -10.66 6.49 -0.95
N LYS A 459 -11.43 6.46 -2.04
CA LYS A 459 -11.38 7.43 -3.13
C LYS A 459 -12.59 8.34 -3.01
N ASN A 460 -12.40 9.66 -3.09
CA ASN A 460 -13.48 10.62 -3.16
C ASN A 460 -13.79 10.95 -4.62
N TYR A 461 -15.04 11.24 -4.93
CA TYR A 461 -15.39 11.86 -6.22
C TYR A 461 -14.74 13.23 -6.32
N SER A 462 -13.96 13.42 -7.37
CA SER A 462 -13.22 14.68 -7.60
C SER A 462 -13.03 15.03 -9.07
N GLN A 463 -12.99 14.02 -9.95
CA GLN A 463 -12.79 14.21 -11.39
C GLN A 463 -13.93 13.60 -12.22
N GLU A 464 -14.71 12.71 -11.61
CA GLU A 464 -15.77 11.96 -12.25
C GLU A 464 -17.01 12.84 -12.49
N LEU A 465 -17.67 12.59 -13.62
CA LEU A 465 -18.95 13.22 -13.96
C LEU A 465 -20.15 12.35 -13.56
N GLU A 466 -19.90 11.07 -13.27
CA GLU A 466 -20.90 10.06 -12.95
C GLU A 466 -20.46 9.23 -11.74
N LEU A 467 -21.42 8.56 -11.08
CA LEU A 467 -21.14 7.69 -9.95
C LEU A 467 -20.60 6.34 -10.43
N GLU A 468 -19.62 5.80 -9.71
CA GLU A 468 -18.97 4.53 -9.96
C GLU A 468 -19.20 3.56 -8.79
N LEU A 469 -19.57 2.32 -9.11
CA LEU A 469 -19.90 1.28 -8.14
C LEU A 469 -18.81 1.08 -7.06
N ASN A 470 -17.55 0.89 -7.48
CA ASN A 470 -16.48 0.59 -6.54
C ASN A 470 -16.19 1.77 -5.59
N CYS A 471 -16.35 3.00 -6.08
CA CYS A 471 -16.17 4.21 -5.28
C CYS A 471 -17.29 4.31 -4.24
N ASP A 472 -18.54 4.10 -4.65
CA ASP A 472 -19.71 4.04 -3.76
C ASP A 472 -19.51 3.01 -2.65
N VAL A 473 -19.07 1.79 -2.98
CA VAL A 473 -18.85 0.72 -1.99
C VAL A 473 -17.83 1.12 -0.93
N LEU A 474 -16.69 1.72 -1.30
CA LEU A 474 -15.69 2.18 -0.33
C LEU A 474 -16.23 3.28 0.58
N LEU A 475 -16.87 4.30 0.00
CA LEU A 475 -17.41 5.45 0.73
C LEU A 475 -18.53 5.04 1.68
N LEU A 476 -19.46 4.20 1.22
CA LEU A 476 -20.57 3.69 2.04
C LEU A 476 -20.08 2.75 3.15
N THR A 477 -19.08 1.91 2.88
CA THR A 477 -18.44 1.08 3.92
C THR A 477 -17.78 1.95 4.99
N ALA A 478 -17.11 3.03 4.59
CA ALA A 478 -16.52 3.97 5.54
C ALA A 478 -17.57 4.65 6.40
N LEU A 479 -18.66 5.12 5.78
CA LEU A 479 -19.79 5.74 6.49
C LEU A 479 -20.48 4.74 7.44
N GLN A 480 -20.68 3.49 7.04
CA GLN A 480 -21.21 2.44 7.91
C GLN A 480 -20.38 2.32 9.20
N GLN A 481 -19.05 2.24 9.07
CA GLN A 481 -18.17 2.13 10.24
C GLN A 481 -18.25 3.37 11.14
N MET A 482 -18.38 4.57 10.56
CA MET A 482 -18.58 5.79 11.34
C MET A 482 -19.90 5.78 12.12
N LEU A 483 -20.98 5.24 11.53
CA LEU A 483 -22.27 5.12 12.19
C LEU A 483 -22.21 4.09 13.33
N ASN A 484 -21.65 2.90 13.07
CA ASN A 484 -21.50 1.86 14.09
C ASN A 484 -20.74 2.40 15.32
N PHE A 485 -19.60 3.06 15.11
CA PHE A 485 -18.82 3.61 16.21
C PHE A 485 -19.55 4.73 16.94
N ALA A 486 -20.24 5.60 16.21
CA ALA A 486 -21.05 6.65 16.82
C ALA A 486 -22.18 6.09 17.69
N ASP A 487 -22.76 4.96 17.29
CA ASP A 487 -23.81 4.26 18.04
C ASP A 487 -23.24 3.59 19.31
N ASP A 488 -22.09 2.91 19.21
CA ASP A 488 -21.37 2.35 20.36
C ASP A 488 -21.08 3.44 21.42
N TYR A 489 -20.69 4.63 20.98
CA TYR A 489 -20.47 5.78 21.87
C TYR A 489 -21.76 6.25 22.57
N LEU A 490 -22.89 6.27 21.85
CA LEU A 490 -24.16 6.67 22.43
C LEU A 490 -24.65 5.66 23.46
N ASP A 491 -24.50 4.36 23.21
CA ASP A 491 -24.85 3.28 24.14
C ASP A 491 -24.10 3.43 25.47
N ASP A 492 -22.77 3.64 25.40
CA ASP A 492 -21.94 3.90 26.58
C ASP A 492 -22.32 5.20 27.30
N ALA A 493 -22.64 6.27 26.56
CA ALA A 493 -22.96 7.58 27.14
C ALA A 493 -24.32 7.60 27.86
N ASP A 494 -25.34 6.92 27.32
CA ASP A 494 -26.68 6.83 27.92
C ASP A 494 -26.66 6.11 29.26
N HIS A 495 -25.83 5.07 29.39
CA HIS A 495 -25.60 4.38 30.67
C HIS A 495 -24.98 5.27 31.75
N VAL A 496 -24.24 6.32 31.37
CA VAL A 496 -23.64 7.28 32.31
C VAL A 496 -24.64 8.37 32.71
N GLU A 497 -25.45 8.88 31.78
CA GLU A 497 -26.46 9.92 32.06
C GLU A 497 -27.66 9.37 32.86
N ASN A 498 -28.01 8.08 32.72
CA ASN A 498 -29.16 7.45 33.40
C ASN A 498 -28.85 6.74 34.73
N LYS A 499 -27.63 6.85 35.28
CA LYS A 499 -27.35 6.33 36.64
C LYS A 499 -28.02 7.23 37.69
N PRO A 500 -28.85 6.68 38.61
CA PRO A 500 -29.35 7.46 39.73
C PRO A 500 -28.17 7.92 40.58
N LYS A 501 -28.12 9.24 40.84
CA LYS A 501 -27.13 9.87 41.72
C LYS A 501 -27.26 9.40 43.15
#